data_AF-A0A1T1BHK6-F1
#
_entry.id   AF-A0A1T1BHK6-F1
#
_cell.length_a   1.000
_cell.length_b   1.000
_cell.length_c   1.000
_cell.angle_alpha   90.00
_cell.angle_beta   90.00
_cell.angle_gamma   90.00
#
_symmetry.space_group_name_H-M   'P 1'
#
loop_
_entity.id
_entity.type
_entity.pdbx_description
1 polymer ?
#
loop_
_entity_poly.entity_id
_entity_poly.type
_entity_poly.pdbx_seq_one_letter_code
_entity_poly.pdbx_strand_id
1 'polypeptide(L)'
;MRRACVLLLLVPLLGGCQDREARAQNAELTRRVEALERQLSAAQAARPAGVPADAARVTTNAAAQNCANNLTRELETFRQNSLDRAYPTASQLDLPDACVDHRVNWITRSAGAYTFSVTDPAGRELARQSSQGGS
;
A
#
# COMPACT_ATOMS: atom_id res chain seq x y z
N MET A 1 -49.08 7.03 -59.22
CA MET A 1 -48.86 6.36 -57.91
C MET A 1 -47.88 5.18 -58.07
N ARG A 2 -46.60 5.43 -58.40
CA ARG A 2 -45.62 4.34 -58.65
C ARG A 2 -44.23 4.55 -58.04
N ARG A 3 -44.01 5.68 -57.36
CA ARG A 3 -42.72 6.03 -56.75
C ARG A 3 -42.63 5.73 -55.24
N ALA A 4 -43.76 5.39 -54.59
CA ALA A 4 -43.81 5.13 -53.15
C ALA A 4 -43.43 3.69 -52.76
N CYS A 5 -43.59 2.70 -53.65
CA CYS A 5 -43.30 1.28 -53.33
C CYS A 5 -41.82 0.91 -53.35
N VAL A 6 -40.94 1.72 -53.95
CA VAL A 6 -39.51 1.39 -54.07
C VAL A 6 -38.73 1.74 -52.79
N LEU A 7 -39.20 2.74 -52.02
CA LEU A 7 -38.54 3.17 -50.78
C LEU A 7 -38.85 2.28 -49.56
N LEU A 8 -39.90 1.46 -49.61
CA LEU A 8 -40.30 0.58 -48.50
C LEU A 8 -39.58 -0.78 -48.47
N LEU A 9 -38.86 -1.16 -49.53
CA LEU A 9 -38.14 -2.44 -49.63
C LEU A 9 -36.64 -2.34 -49.30
N LEU A 10 -36.07 -1.14 -49.20
CA LEU A 10 -34.64 -0.92 -48.92
C LEU A 10 -34.29 -0.92 -47.43
N VAL A 11 -35.27 -0.66 -46.56
CA VAL A 11 -35.10 -0.58 -45.09
C VAL A 11 -34.73 -1.93 -44.42
N PRO A 12 -35.34 -3.10 -44.75
CA PRO A 12 -35.00 -4.36 -44.09
C PRO A 12 -33.66 -4.95 -44.56
N LEU A 13 -33.20 -4.60 -45.76
CA LEU A 13 -31.90 -5.02 -46.31
C LEU A 13 -30.73 -4.30 -45.62
N LEU A 14 -30.91 -3.03 -45.26
CA LEU A 14 -29.92 -2.26 -44.49
C LEU A 14 -29.85 -2.73 -43.02
N GLY A 15 -30.99 -3.07 -42.42
CA GLY A 15 -31.06 -3.61 -41.05
C GLY A 15 -30.37 -4.97 -40.90
N GLY A 16 -30.53 -5.87 -41.88
CA GLY A 16 -29.89 -7.19 -41.86
C GLY A 16 -28.36 -7.17 -42.02
N CYS A 17 -27.80 -6.16 -42.71
CA CYS A 17 -26.36 -5.96 -42.80
C CYS A 17 -25.77 -5.39 -41.50
N GLN A 18 -26.41 -4.36 -40.92
CA GLN A 18 -25.98 -3.79 -39.64
C GLN A 18 -26.05 -4.82 -38.50
N ASP A 19 -27.08 -5.66 -38.50
CA ASP A 19 -27.28 -6.71 -37.50
C ASP A 19 -26.26 -7.86 -37.64
N ARG A 20 -25.78 -8.16 -38.85
CA ARG A 20 -24.65 -9.10 -39.06
C ARG A 20 -23.32 -8.49 -38.62
N GLU A 21 -23.10 -7.23 -38.92
CA GLU A 21 -21.89 -6.51 -38.55
C GLU A 21 -21.77 -6.34 -37.03
N ALA A 22 -22.86 -5.99 -36.35
CA ALA A 22 -22.93 -5.92 -34.89
C ALA A 22 -22.65 -7.28 -34.23
N ARG A 23 -23.18 -8.39 -34.79
CA ARG A 23 -22.87 -9.74 -34.30
C ARG A 23 -21.41 -10.12 -34.52
N ALA A 24 -20.81 -9.74 -35.64
CA ALA A 24 -19.39 -9.99 -35.90
C ALA A 24 -18.50 -9.22 -34.92
N GLN A 25 -18.81 -7.95 -34.64
CA GLN A 25 -18.08 -7.14 -33.67
C GLN A 25 -18.23 -7.70 -32.24
N ASN A 26 -19.43 -8.13 -31.85
CA ASN A 26 -19.65 -8.76 -30.55
C ASN A 26 -18.90 -10.11 -30.41
N ALA A 27 -18.86 -10.91 -31.48
CA ALA A 27 -18.11 -12.17 -31.47
C ALA A 27 -16.59 -11.93 -31.31
N GLU A 28 -16.05 -10.91 -31.98
CA GLU A 28 -14.64 -10.53 -31.85
C GLU A 28 -14.32 -9.99 -30.44
N LEU A 29 -15.19 -9.13 -29.89
CA LEU A 29 -15.04 -8.63 -28.52
C LEU A 29 -15.07 -9.78 -27.50
N THR A 30 -15.99 -10.73 -27.66
CA THR A 30 -16.09 -11.90 -26.79
C THR A 30 -14.79 -12.71 -26.80
N ARG A 31 -14.22 -12.98 -27.98
CA ARG A 31 -12.93 -13.68 -28.09
C ARG A 31 -11.79 -12.93 -27.39
N ARG A 32 -11.76 -11.60 -27.50
CA ARG A 32 -10.75 -10.76 -26.85
C ARG A 32 -10.89 -10.80 -25.34
N VAL A 33 -12.11 -10.73 -24.83
CA VAL A 33 -12.40 -10.86 -23.40
C VAL A 33 -11.94 -12.22 -22.90
N GLU A 34 -12.32 -13.31 -23.56
CA GLU A 34 -11.88 -14.67 -23.19
C GLU A 34 -10.35 -14.86 -23.26
N ALA A 35 -9.68 -14.19 -24.19
CA ALA A 35 -8.22 -14.21 -24.28
C ALA A 35 -7.58 -13.42 -23.12
N LEU A 36 -8.14 -12.27 -22.77
CA LEU A 36 -7.68 -11.44 -21.66
C LEU A 36 -7.95 -12.10 -20.31
N GLU A 37 -9.11 -12.73 -20.13
CA GLU A 37 -9.45 -13.49 -18.92
C GLU A 37 -8.52 -14.69 -18.74
N ARG A 38 -8.16 -15.39 -19.83
CA ARG A 38 -7.16 -16.45 -19.79
C ARG A 38 -5.76 -15.94 -19.48
N GLN A 39 -5.36 -14.80 -20.05
CA GLN A 39 -4.08 -14.17 -19.71
C GLN A 39 -4.05 -13.71 -18.26
N LEU A 40 -5.14 -13.15 -17.76
CA LEU A 40 -5.27 -12.71 -16.39
C LEU A 40 -5.24 -13.88 -15.41
N SER A 41 -5.95 -14.97 -15.70
CA SER A 41 -5.93 -16.17 -14.85
C SER A 41 -4.56 -16.84 -14.88
N ALA A 42 -3.90 -16.92 -16.04
CA ALA A 42 -2.53 -17.41 -16.14
C ALA A 42 -1.53 -16.53 -15.39
N ALA A 43 -1.66 -15.21 -15.49
CA ALA A 43 -0.83 -14.26 -14.75
C ALA A 43 -1.07 -14.36 -13.23
N GLN A 44 -2.32 -14.56 -12.79
CA GLN A 44 -2.64 -14.76 -11.37
C GLN A 44 -2.15 -16.12 -10.86
N ALA A 45 -2.24 -17.17 -11.65
CA ALA A 45 -1.71 -18.49 -11.31
C ALA A 45 -0.18 -18.53 -11.30
N ALA A 46 0.47 -17.71 -12.13
CA ALA A 46 1.93 -17.54 -12.17
C ALA A 46 2.46 -16.54 -11.13
N ARG A 47 1.58 -15.81 -10.42
CA ARG A 47 2.02 -15.02 -9.26
C ARG A 47 2.50 -16.02 -8.20
N PRO A 48 3.74 -15.88 -7.70
CA PRO A 48 4.16 -16.67 -6.56
C PRO A 48 3.19 -16.44 -5.40
N ALA A 49 2.79 -17.53 -4.75
CA ALA A 49 1.85 -17.51 -3.64
C ALA A 49 2.41 -16.65 -2.49
N GLY A 50 1.90 -15.42 -2.37
CA GLY A 50 2.30 -14.47 -1.33
C GLY A 50 3.69 -13.86 -1.53
N VAL A 51 3.91 -12.71 -0.91
CA VAL A 51 5.26 -12.29 -0.56
C VAL A 51 5.80 -13.41 0.34
N PRO A 52 6.97 -14.01 0.05
CA PRO A 52 7.56 -15.01 0.94
C PRO A 52 7.53 -14.45 2.36
N ALA A 53 7.07 -15.23 3.34
CA ALA A 53 6.94 -14.75 4.72
C ALA A 53 8.23 -14.08 5.23
N ASP A 54 9.38 -14.50 4.71
CA ASP A 54 10.69 -13.87 4.93
C ASP A 54 10.80 -12.45 4.37
N ALA A 55 10.33 -12.18 3.16
CA ALA A 55 10.36 -10.83 2.58
C ALA A 55 9.39 -9.88 3.31
N ALA A 56 8.21 -10.37 3.73
CA ALA A 56 7.27 -9.59 4.54
C ALA A 56 7.89 -9.28 5.92
N ARG A 57 8.49 -10.29 6.58
CA ARG A 57 9.18 -10.12 7.86
C ARG A 57 10.37 -9.17 7.77
N VAL A 58 11.19 -9.26 6.72
CA VAL A 58 12.31 -8.35 6.49
C VAL A 58 11.81 -6.91 6.31
N THR A 59 10.74 -6.72 5.55
CA THR A 59 10.15 -5.40 5.33
C THR A 59 9.60 -4.81 6.64
N THR A 60 8.88 -5.61 7.43
CA THR A 60 8.37 -5.19 8.74
C THR A 60 9.50 -4.84 9.72
N ASN A 61 10.57 -5.63 9.75
CA ASN A 61 11.74 -5.35 10.59
C ASN A 61 12.43 -4.04 10.15
N ALA A 62 12.59 -3.84 8.83
CA ALA A 62 13.19 -2.63 8.29
C ALA A 62 12.35 -1.38 8.59
N ALA A 63 11.02 -1.48 8.47
CA ALA A 63 10.10 -0.40 8.81
C ALA A 63 10.18 -0.04 10.31
N ALA A 64 10.21 -1.05 11.20
CA ALA A 64 10.34 -0.82 12.63
C ALA A 64 11.69 -0.19 13.01
N GLN A 65 12.78 -0.60 12.34
CA GLN A 65 14.08 0.03 12.52
C GLN A 65 14.07 1.49 12.03
N ASN A 66 13.37 1.79 10.93
CA ASN A 66 13.20 3.16 10.44
C ASN A 66 12.41 4.02 11.44
N CYS A 67 11.30 3.51 12.00
CA CYS A 67 10.59 4.15 13.10
C CYS A 67 11.54 4.46 14.27
N ALA A 68 12.26 3.44 14.75
CA ALA A 68 13.17 3.59 15.88
C ALA A 68 14.27 4.64 15.63
N ASN A 69 14.85 4.65 14.42
CA ASN A 69 15.87 5.62 14.04
C ASN A 69 15.33 7.05 13.94
N ASN A 70 14.16 7.24 13.34
CA ASN A 70 13.53 8.57 13.22
C ASN A 70 13.13 9.11 14.60
N LEU A 71 12.56 8.27 15.46
CA LEU A 71 12.22 8.67 16.82
C LEU A 71 13.48 9.05 17.62
N THR A 72 14.56 8.26 17.54
CA THR A 72 15.85 8.63 18.15
C THR A 72 16.36 9.99 17.65
N ARG A 73 16.29 10.25 16.33
CA ARG A 73 16.72 11.54 15.77
C ARG A 73 15.86 12.70 16.26
N GLU A 74 14.55 12.50 16.37
CA GLU A 74 13.63 13.51 16.89
C GLU A 74 13.95 13.85 18.35
N LEU A 75 14.15 12.82 19.19
CA LEU A 75 14.55 12.98 20.59
C LEU A 75 15.87 13.73 20.73
N GLU A 76 16.88 13.36 19.95
CA GLU A 76 18.19 14.04 19.97
C GLU A 76 18.11 15.47 19.43
N THR A 77 17.30 15.73 18.41
CA THR A 77 17.08 17.07 17.86
C THR A 77 16.41 17.97 18.90
N PHE A 78 15.36 17.49 19.55
CA PHE A 78 14.71 18.20 20.65
C PHE A 78 15.72 18.50 21.76
N ARG A 79 16.48 17.49 22.20
CA ARG A 79 17.50 17.65 23.25
C ARG A 79 18.56 18.66 22.86
N GLN A 80 18.99 18.67 21.60
CA GLN A 80 20.00 19.60 21.12
C GLN A 80 19.50 21.04 21.07
N ASN A 81 18.22 21.24 20.78
CA ASN A 81 17.57 22.55 20.69
C ASN A 81 17.00 23.04 22.04
N SER A 82 16.95 22.19 23.06
CA SER A 82 16.54 22.52 24.41
C SER A 82 17.65 23.25 25.18
N LEU A 83 17.28 24.30 25.93
CA LEU A 83 18.20 25.07 26.78
C LEU A 83 18.91 24.17 27.82
N ASP A 84 18.16 23.23 28.41
CA ASP A 84 18.65 22.37 29.49
C ASP A 84 19.25 21.06 28.99
N ARG A 85 19.40 20.89 27.66
CA ARG A 85 19.79 19.61 27.02
C ARG A 85 18.90 18.44 27.47
N ALA A 86 17.61 18.71 27.67
CA ALA A 86 16.63 17.73 28.14
C ALA A 86 15.81 17.12 26.99
N TYR A 87 15.48 15.82 27.10
CA TYR A 87 14.52 15.14 26.22
C TYR A 87 13.07 15.60 26.46
N PRO A 88 12.19 15.48 25.46
CA PRO A 88 10.81 15.94 25.57
C PRO A 88 9.98 15.12 26.56
N THR A 89 8.99 15.77 27.18
CA THR A 89 7.93 15.08 27.93
C THR A 89 6.93 14.42 26.99
N ALA A 90 6.00 13.62 27.55
CA ALA A 90 4.98 12.92 26.77
C ALA A 90 4.12 13.84 25.90
N SER A 91 3.77 15.03 26.40
CA SER A 91 2.94 16.01 25.72
C SER A 91 3.69 16.88 24.71
N GLN A 92 5.02 16.77 24.67
CA GLN A 92 5.88 17.54 23.75
C GLN A 92 6.40 16.68 22.59
N LEU A 93 6.10 15.38 22.60
CA LEU A 93 6.62 14.43 21.63
C LEU A 93 5.48 13.90 20.77
N ASP A 94 5.46 14.35 19.53
CA ASP A 94 4.69 13.73 18.47
C ASP A 94 5.49 12.57 17.88
N LEU A 95 4.83 11.44 17.62
CA LEU A 95 5.49 10.29 17.00
C LEU A 95 5.69 10.55 15.51
N PRO A 96 6.87 10.25 14.94
CA PRO A 96 7.10 10.39 13.50
C PRO A 96 6.16 9.50 12.68
N ASP A 97 5.82 9.92 11.45
CA ASP A 97 4.97 9.16 10.52
C ASP A 97 5.47 7.73 10.29
N ALA A 98 6.80 7.52 10.31
CA ALA A 98 7.42 6.21 10.19
C ALA A 98 6.98 5.21 11.28
N CYS A 99 6.38 5.67 12.37
CA CYS A 99 5.93 4.87 13.49
C CYS A 99 4.42 4.59 13.50
N VAL A 100 3.63 5.08 12.53
CA VAL A 100 2.14 4.96 12.55
C VAL A 100 1.65 3.51 12.63
N ASP A 101 2.30 2.59 11.91
CA ASP A 101 1.93 1.16 11.89
C ASP A 101 2.59 0.34 13.01
N HIS A 102 3.30 1.00 13.93
CA HIS A 102 4.05 0.37 15.00
C HIS A 102 3.62 0.87 16.37
N ARG A 103 3.81 0.03 17.39
CA ARG A 103 3.63 0.47 18.78
C ARG A 103 4.97 0.80 19.38
N VAL A 104 5.12 2.04 19.86
CA VAL A 104 6.27 2.50 20.64
C VAL A 104 5.98 2.29 22.12
N ASN A 105 6.78 1.45 22.77
CA ASN A 105 6.66 1.15 24.19
C ASN A 105 7.82 1.80 24.94
N TRP A 106 7.52 2.74 25.83
CA TRP A 106 8.53 3.42 26.64
C TRP A 106 8.88 2.59 27.88
N ILE A 107 10.15 2.24 28.04
CA ILE A 107 10.70 1.64 29.26
C ILE A 107 11.21 2.73 30.20
N THR A 108 11.97 3.68 29.64
CA THR A 108 12.46 4.86 30.34
C THR A 108 12.18 6.08 29.48
N ARG A 109 11.62 7.13 30.07
CA ARG A 109 11.53 8.45 29.44
C ARG A 109 11.60 9.52 30.51
N SER A 110 12.75 10.15 30.61
CA SER A 110 13.02 11.26 31.53
C SER A 110 13.71 12.39 30.78
N ALA A 111 13.93 13.51 31.46
CA ALA A 111 14.68 14.63 30.89
C ALA A 111 16.11 14.23 30.47
N GLY A 112 16.75 13.27 31.14
CA GLY A 112 18.15 12.92 30.91
C GLY A 112 18.39 11.62 30.14
N ALA A 113 17.39 10.75 30.00
CA ALA A 113 17.56 9.46 29.36
C ALA A 113 16.26 8.94 28.72
N TYR A 114 16.41 8.09 27.71
CA TYR A 114 15.31 7.32 27.16
C TYR A 114 15.72 5.87 26.89
N THR A 115 14.73 4.99 26.99
CA THR A 115 14.76 3.62 26.49
C THR A 115 13.37 3.28 25.97
N PHE A 116 13.26 2.82 24.73
CA PHE A 116 11.99 2.38 24.15
C PHE A 116 12.19 1.14 23.27
N SER A 117 11.11 0.40 23.06
CA SER A 117 11.02 -0.66 22.06
C SER A 117 9.92 -0.36 21.04
N VAL A 118 10.12 -0.84 19.82
CA VAL A 118 9.15 -0.80 18.73
C VAL A 118 8.66 -2.23 18.51
N THR A 119 7.35 -2.44 18.62
CA THR A 119 6.73 -3.76 18.45
C THR A 119 5.80 -3.78 17.24
N ASP A 120 5.59 -4.98 16.67
CA ASP A 120 4.47 -5.20 15.77
C ASP A 120 3.11 -5.16 16.51
N PRO A 121 1.96 -5.16 15.80
CA PRO A 121 0.64 -5.19 16.43
C PRO A 121 0.38 -6.39 17.33
N ALA A 122 1.12 -7.50 17.15
CA ALA A 122 1.04 -8.69 18.00
C ALA A 122 1.90 -8.57 19.28
N GLY A 123 2.64 -7.47 19.45
CA GLY A 123 3.45 -7.18 20.64
C GLY A 123 4.86 -7.78 20.59
N ARG A 124 5.30 -8.35 19.46
CA ARG A 124 6.67 -8.84 19.31
C ARG A 124 7.62 -7.66 19.10
N GLU A 125 8.69 -7.61 19.86
CA GLU A 125 9.75 -6.59 19.72
C GLU A 125 10.49 -6.77 18.40
N LEU A 126 10.59 -5.68 17.64
CA LEU A 126 11.26 -5.62 16.36
C LEU A 126 12.54 -4.78 16.42
N ALA A 127 12.54 -3.73 17.25
CA ALA A 127 13.68 -2.86 17.48
C ALA A 127 13.65 -2.29 18.91
N ARG A 128 14.83 -1.93 19.42
CA ARG A 128 15.00 -1.27 20.71
C ARG A 128 16.08 -0.20 20.60
N GLN A 129 15.87 0.92 21.28
CA GLN A 129 16.81 2.03 21.34
C GLN A 129 16.90 2.58 22.76
N SER A 130 18.06 3.16 23.07
CA SER A 130 18.32 3.84 24.32
C SER A 130 19.30 4.97 24.10
N SER A 131 19.17 6.08 24.83
CA SER A 131 20.20 7.11 24.90
C SER A 131 21.47 6.50 25.49
N GLN A 132 22.62 6.66 24.84
CA GLN A 132 23.90 6.22 25.40
C GLN A 132 24.18 7.03 26.68
N GLY A 133 23.97 6.41 27.84
CA GLY A 133 24.09 7.03 29.16
C GLY A 133 23.96 6.04 30.31
N GLY A 134 24.35 4.78 30.09
CA GLY A 134 24.29 3.71 31.08
C GLY A 134 25.29 2.60 30.76
N SER A 135 26.57 2.88 30.98
CA SER A 135 27.63 1.90 31.23
C SER A 135 28.49 2.43 32.35
#